data_AF-A0A8E0UZ98-F1
#
_entry.id   AF-A0A8E0UZ98-F1
#
_cell.length_a   1.000
_cell.length_b   1.000
_cell.length_c   1.000
_cell.angle_alpha   90.00
_cell.angle_beta   90.00
_cell.angle_gamma   90.00
#
_symmetry.space_group_name_H-M   'P 1'
#
loop_
_entity.id
_entity.type
_entity.pdbx_description
1 polymer ?
#
loop_
_entity_poly.entity_id
_entity_poly.type
_entity_poly.pdbx_seq_one_letter_code
_entity_poly.pdbx_strand_id
1 'polypeptide(L)'
;MSRLLELPVEVLLIVYGSLETIKDAGRLSQCCRKLYRLFNDPKTQQRILMSIVIDNNLPLPKSPDTAWLRAHFAPDWFWKPTESQLPNNLVHTKTREFLTTTGIPAVICPINEWNSSFLKDNGNVDAELYAWDADSIFGRRWADDDSPPVNFCYCIGQLNDAMAMLDAENGMILHFDQGGYGESADRGIIADSVPSLLVLLGTVEVTVARMGKMSSNLNCVAFDKYNDMRLFVLAALREIMSEYDDCAEEGSVFWNAIFDTCVEY
;
A
#
# COMPACT_ATOMS: atom_id res chain seq x y z
N MET A 1 0.90 -42.54 -11.04
CA MET A 1 1.27 -41.14 -10.78
C MET A 1 1.82 -40.46 -12.04
N SER A 2 1.09 -40.49 -13.17
CA SER A 2 1.58 -39.94 -14.47
C SER A 2 0.74 -38.77 -15.02
N ARG A 3 -0.44 -38.48 -14.45
CA ARG A 3 -1.44 -37.60 -15.08
C ARG A 3 -1.06 -36.12 -15.13
N LEU A 4 -0.30 -35.59 -14.17
CA LEU A 4 0.06 -34.17 -14.14
C LEU A 4 1.13 -33.83 -15.19
N LEU A 5 2.16 -34.66 -15.31
CA LEU A 5 3.30 -34.38 -16.20
C LEU A 5 2.98 -34.64 -17.68
N GLU A 6 1.90 -35.36 -17.96
CA GLU A 6 1.34 -35.57 -19.30
C GLU A 6 0.51 -34.37 -19.79
N LEU A 7 0.16 -33.42 -18.91
CA LEU A 7 -0.62 -32.24 -19.30
C LEU A 7 0.17 -31.33 -20.27
N PRO A 8 -0.54 -30.64 -21.17
CA PRO A 8 0.02 -29.56 -21.98
C PRO A 8 0.66 -28.48 -21.12
N VAL A 9 1.64 -27.76 -21.70
CA VAL A 9 2.37 -26.71 -20.99
C VAL A 9 1.42 -25.61 -20.52
N GLU A 10 0.42 -25.28 -21.32
CA GLU A 10 -0.60 -24.27 -21.04
C GLU A 10 -1.39 -24.62 -19.78
N VAL A 11 -1.74 -25.89 -19.60
CA VAL A 11 -2.44 -26.37 -18.40
C VAL A 11 -1.52 -26.34 -17.19
N LEU A 12 -0.24 -26.69 -17.35
CA LEU A 12 0.74 -26.59 -16.27
C LEU A 12 0.97 -25.13 -15.83
N LEU A 13 0.93 -24.18 -16.75
CA LEU A 13 0.99 -22.75 -16.43
C LEU A 13 -0.24 -22.28 -15.66
N ILE A 14 -1.43 -22.77 -15.99
CA ILE A 14 -2.65 -22.50 -15.20
C ILE A 14 -2.51 -23.08 -13.80
N VAL A 15 -1.99 -24.30 -13.67
CA VAL A 15 -1.75 -24.91 -12.34
C VAL A 15 -0.78 -24.05 -11.53
N TYR A 16 0.34 -23.62 -12.11
CA TYR A 16 1.26 -22.72 -11.43
C TYR A 16 0.62 -21.38 -11.07
N GLY A 17 -0.11 -20.76 -11.99
CA GLY A 17 -0.79 -19.48 -11.77
C GLY A 17 -1.92 -19.55 -10.74
N SER A 18 -2.50 -20.73 -10.50
CA SER A 18 -3.53 -20.94 -9.48
C SER A 18 -2.99 -21.12 -8.06
N LEU A 19 -1.66 -21.13 -7.88
CA LEU A 19 -1.05 -21.25 -6.55
C LEU A 19 -1.17 -19.93 -5.80
N GLU A 20 -1.35 -20.02 -4.48
CA GLU A 20 -1.52 -18.84 -3.63
C GLU A 20 -0.24 -18.03 -3.45
N THR A 21 0.94 -18.66 -3.56
CA THR A 21 2.22 -18.02 -3.29
C THR A 21 3.33 -18.43 -4.25
N ILE A 22 4.32 -17.53 -4.44
CA ILE A 22 5.55 -17.84 -5.19
C ILE A 22 6.30 -19.00 -4.53
N LYS A 23 6.24 -19.09 -3.20
CA LYS A 23 6.87 -20.18 -2.44
C LYS A 23 6.30 -21.55 -2.82
N ASP A 24 4.99 -21.66 -3.01
CA ASP A 24 4.35 -22.90 -3.42
C ASP A 24 4.68 -23.25 -4.88
N ALA A 25 4.80 -22.25 -5.75
CA ALA A 25 5.34 -22.46 -7.10
C ALA A 25 6.77 -22.97 -7.06
N GLY A 26 7.63 -22.40 -6.20
CA GLY A 26 8.98 -22.88 -5.95
C GLY A 26 9.00 -24.34 -5.50
N ARG A 27 8.14 -24.74 -4.55
CA ARG A 27 8.00 -26.13 -4.08
C ARG A 27 7.53 -27.07 -5.20
N LEU A 28 6.53 -26.67 -5.98
CA LEU A 28 6.03 -27.46 -7.11
C LEU A 28 7.14 -27.68 -8.16
N SER A 29 7.97 -26.66 -8.40
CA SER A 29 9.10 -26.75 -9.33
C SER A 29 10.13 -27.80 -8.93
N GLN A 30 10.27 -28.09 -7.64
CA GLN A 30 11.20 -29.09 -7.11
C GLN A 30 10.70 -30.53 -7.28
N CYS A 31 9.42 -30.75 -7.60
CA CYS A 31 8.87 -32.09 -7.71
C CYS A 31 9.41 -32.87 -8.92
N CYS A 32 9.75 -32.21 -10.04
CA CYS A 32 10.35 -32.88 -11.19
C CYS A 32 11.05 -31.91 -12.16
N ARG A 33 11.87 -32.48 -13.07
CA ARG A 33 12.63 -31.70 -14.06
C ARG A 33 11.78 -30.90 -15.04
N LYS A 34 10.59 -31.40 -15.43
CA LYS A 34 9.67 -30.69 -16.35
C LYS A 34 9.15 -29.40 -15.69
N LEU A 35 8.66 -29.53 -14.45
CA LEU A 35 8.15 -28.43 -13.65
C LEU A 35 9.25 -27.43 -13.30
N TYR A 36 10.44 -27.92 -12.94
CA TYR A 36 11.62 -27.08 -12.75
C TYR A 36 11.92 -26.25 -13.99
N ARG A 37 12.02 -26.87 -15.17
CA ARG A 37 12.33 -26.14 -16.42
C ARG A 37 11.27 -25.09 -16.74
N LEU A 38 10.00 -25.40 -16.51
CA LEU A 38 8.90 -24.47 -16.76
C LEU A 38 8.92 -23.28 -15.79
N PHE A 39 9.19 -23.50 -14.51
CA PHE A 39 9.25 -22.40 -13.54
C PHE A 39 10.48 -21.51 -13.74
N ASN A 40 11.56 -22.06 -14.31
CA ASN A 40 12.84 -21.38 -14.43
C ASN A 40 13.14 -20.85 -15.84
N ASP A 41 12.26 -21.08 -16.82
CA ASP A 41 12.33 -20.45 -18.13
C ASP A 41 11.81 -18.99 -18.02
N PRO A 42 12.56 -17.97 -18.45
CA PRO A 42 12.22 -16.57 -18.15
C PRO A 42 10.83 -16.13 -18.58
N LYS A 43 10.37 -16.53 -19.77
CA LYS A 43 9.06 -16.11 -20.29
C LYS A 43 7.92 -16.73 -19.49
N THR A 44 8.06 -17.99 -19.14
CA THR A 44 7.04 -18.71 -18.37
C THR A 44 7.09 -18.34 -16.89
N GLN A 45 8.27 -18.10 -16.33
CA GLN A 45 8.47 -17.58 -14.98
C GLN A 45 7.73 -16.25 -14.79
N GLN A 46 7.94 -15.26 -15.65
CA GLN A 46 7.25 -13.97 -15.58
C GLN A 46 5.73 -14.16 -15.57
N ARG A 47 5.20 -14.98 -16.50
CA ARG A 47 3.76 -15.25 -16.56
C ARG A 47 3.23 -15.91 -15.29
N ILE A 48 3.99 -16.85 -14.70
CA ILE A 48 3.61 -17.50 -13.44
C ILE A 48 3.60 -16.49 -12.30
N LEU A 49 4.65 -15.68 -12.16
CA LEU A 49 4.75 -14.66 -11.11
C LEU A 49 3.62 -13.64 -11.20
N MET A 50 3.37 -13.10 -12.40
CA MET A 50 2.26 -12.20 -12.65
C MET A 50 0.93 -12.87 -12.32
N SER A 51 0.71 -14.13 -12.71
CA SER A 51 -0.57 -14.82 -12.42
C SER A 51 -0.79 -15.07 -10.93
N ILE A 52 0.27 -15.35 -10.15
CA ILE A 52 0.16 -15.60 -8.71
C ILE A 52 -0.08 -14.29 -7.95
N VAL A 53 0.67 -13.25 -8.30
CA VAL A 53 0.74 -12.03 -7.49
C VAL A 53 -0.19 -10.95 -8.00
N ILE A 54 -0.22 -10.77 -9.32
CA ILE A 54 -0.87 -9.69 -10.07
C ILE A 54 -1.90 -10.29 -11.05
N ASP A 55 -2.69 -11.27 -10.58
CA ASP A 55 -3.78 -11.83 -11.37
C ASP A 55 -4.76 -10.72 -11.82
N ASN A 56 -5.62 -11.01 -12.79
CA ASN A 56 -6.76 -10.16 -13.22
C ASN A 56 -7.74 -9.80 -12.07
N ASN A 57 -7.46 -10.25 -10.85
CA ASN A 57 -8.27 -10.14 -9.65
C ASN A 57 -7.57 -9.36 -8.53
N LEU A 58 -6.49 -8.62 -8.77
CA LEU A 58 -6.00 -7.60 -7.83
C LEU A 58 -6.89 -6.37 -7.98
N PRO A 59 -8.04 -6.29 -7.29
CA PRO A 59 -9.04 -5.31 -7.61
C PRO A 59 -8.51 -3.99 -7.06
N LEU A 60 -8.30 -3.01 -7.94
CA LEU A 60 -7.98 -1.64 -7.57
C LEU A 60 -9.24 -0.79 -7.72
N PRO A 61 -10.23 -0.92 -6.81
CA PRO A 61 -11.47 -0.19 -6.93
C PRO A 61 -11.21 1.29 -6.66
N LYS A 62 -11.67 2.18 -7.56
CA LYS A 62 -11.65 3.64 -7.30
C LYS A 62 -12.43 4.06 -6.04
N SER A 63 -13.29 3.17 -5.54
CA SER A 63 -14.10 3.39 -4.34
C SER A 63 -14.17 2.07 -3.56
N PRO A 64 -13.12 1.70 -2.79
CA PRO A 64 -13.17 0.54 -1.91
C PRO A 64 -14.30 0.70 -0.90
N ASP A 65 -15.03 -0.39 -0.65
CA ASP A 65 -16.01 -0.46 0.42
C ASP A 65 -15.41 -1.10 1.67
N THR A 66 -16.19 -1.13 2.76
CA THR A 66 -15.76 -1.74 4.02
C THR A 66 -15.45 -3.23 3.86
N ALA A 67 -16.11 -3.95 2.95
CA ALA A 67 -15.86 -5.38 2.75
C ALA A 67 -14.50 -5.61 2.10
N TRP A 68 -14.15 -4.82 1.08
CA TRP A 68 -12.85 -4.83 0.45
C TRP A 68 -11.74 -4.50 1.46
N LEU A 69 -11.90 -3.42 2.24
CA LEU A 69 -10.92 -3.04 3.26
C LEU A 69 -10.75 -4.12 4.34
N ARG A 70 -11.83 -4.79 4.74
CA ARG A 70 -11.75 -5.91 5.69
C ARG A 70 -10.97 -7.09 5.14
N ALA A 71 -11.15 -7.41 3.86
CA ALA A 71 -10.44 -8.51 3.22
C ALA A 71 -8.93 -8.24 3.10
N HIS A 72 -8.51 -6.97 2.97
CA HIS A 72 -7.10 -6.61 2.76
C HIS A 72 -6.35 -6.30 4.05
N PHE A 73 -7.00 -5.66 5.03
CA PHE A 73 -6.34 -5.21 6.26
C PHE A 73 -6.72 -6.01 7.51
N ALA A 74 -7.76 -6.85 7.44
CA ALA A 74 -8.35 -7.55 8.59
C ALA A 74 -8.48 -6.67 9.87
N PRO A 75 -9.05 -5.46 9.77
CA PRO A 75 -9.10 -4.51 10.87
C PRO A 75 -10.15 -4.92 11.91
N ASP A 76 -9.81 -4.74 13.18
CA ASP A 76 -10.77 -4.87 14.28
C ASP A 76 -11.71 -3.67 14.39
N TRP A 77 -11.35 -2.53 13.77
CA TRP A 77 -12.09 -1.28 13.91
C TRP A 77 -11.84 -0.32 12.73
N PHE A 78 -12.82 0.55 12.48
CA PHE A 78 -12.76 1.61 11.48
C PHE A 78 -13.06 2.97 12.10
N TRP A 79 -12.24 3.97 11.78
CA TRP A 79 -12.57 5.37 12.01
C TRP A 79 -13.60 5.80 10.98
N LYS A 80 -14.85 5.86 11.43
CA LYS A 80 -16.02 6.17 10.62
C LYS A 80 -16.87 7.21 11.35
N PRO A 81 -16.44 8.48 11.37
CA PRO A 81 -17.17 9.56 12.03
C PRO A 81 -18.53 9.78 11.35
N THR A 82 -19.50 10.28 12.11
CA THR A 82 -20.72 10.88 11.54
C THR A 82 -20.45 12.26 10.97
N GLU A 83 -21.35 12.79 10.15
CA GLU A 83 -21.20 14.12 9.57
C GLU A 83 -20.96 15.22 10.61
N SER A 84 -21.62 15.14 11.78
CA SER A 84 -21.43 16.10 12.88
C SER A 84 -20.13 15.92 13.67
N GLN A 85 -19.44 14.79 13.49
CA GLN A 85 -18.14 14.51 14.11
C GLN A 85 -16.97 14.83 13.17
N LEU A 86 -17.24 15.07 11.89
CA LEU A 86 -16.21 15.54 10.96
C LEU A 86 -15.83 16.99 11.29
N PRO A 87 -14.54 17.35 11.14
CA PRO A 87 -14.12 18.74 11.19
C PRO A 87 -14.94 19.60 10.22
N ASN A 88 -15.31 20.81 10.63
CA ASN A 88 -15.99 21.78 9.76
C ASN A 88 -15.07 22.23 8.62
N ASN A 89 -13.77 22.33 8.89
CA ASN A 89 -12.79 22.77 7.90
C ASN A 89 -12.46 21.71 6.85
N LEU A 90 -12.79 20.44 7.07
CA LEU A 90 -12.65 19.37 6.08
C LEU A 90 -13.73 19.51 5.00
N VAL A 91 -13.56 20.42 4.05
CA VAL A 91 -14.59 20.76 3.06
C VAL A 91 -14.64 19.81 1.85
N HIS A 92 -13.60 19.00 1.63
CA HIS A 92 -13.55 18.10 0.48
C HIS A 92 -14.66 17.04 0.51
N THR A 93 -15.66 17.19 -0.36
CA THR A 93 -16.91 16.42 -0.31
C THR A 93 -16.71 14.91 -0.43
N LYS A 94 -15.84 14.45 -1.35
CA LYS A 94 -15.60 13.01 -1.54
C LYS A 94 -14.93 12.38 -0.33
N THR A 95 -14.03 13.10 0.34
CA THR A 95 -13.40 12.61 1.57
C THR A 95 -14.42 12.51 2.69
N ARG A 96 -15.27 13.54 2.88
CA ARG A 96 -16.35 13.50 3.88
C ARG A 96 -17.30 12.31 3.65
N GLU A 97 -17.71 12.10 2.40
CA GLU A 97 -18.55 10.97 2.00
C GLU A 97 -17.86 9.63 2.31
N PHE A 98 -16.59 9.47 1.94
CA PHE A 98 -15.85 8.24 2.22
C PHE A 98 -15.72 7.96 3.72
N LEU A 99 -15.40 8.98 4.53
CA LEU A 99 -15.24 8.84 5.98
C LEU A 99 -16.55 8.49 6.68
N THR A 100 -17.68 9.04 6.23
CA THR A 100 -19.01 8.76 6.83
C THR A 100 -19.64 7.46 6.34
N THR A 101 -19.24 6.94 5.17
CA THR A 101 -19.82 5.73 4.57
C THR A 101 -18.94 4.48 4.73
N THR A 102 -17.63 4.61 4.58
CA THR A 102 -16.66 3.50 4.61
C THR A 102 -15.71 3.60 5.78
N GLY A 103 -15.08 4.76 5.98
CA GLY A 103 -14.11 5.02 7.04
C GLY A 103 -12.70 4.49 6.77
N ILE A 104 -11.76 4.82 7.65
CA ILE A 104 -10.36 4.39 7.60
C ILE A 104 -10.15 3.21 8.55
N PRO A 105 -9.58 2.07 8.12
CA PRO A 105 -9.24 0.98 9.03
C PRO A 105 -8.17 1.43 10.02
N ALA A 106 -8.33 1.15 11.30
CA ALA A 106 -7.31 1.44 12.31
C ALA A 106 -6.43 0.20 12.52
N VAL A 107 -5.27 0.20 11.85
CA VAL A 107 -4.40 -0.97 11.71
C VAL A 107 -2.94 -0.59 11.84
N ILE A 108 -2.13 -1.61 12.11
CA ILE A 108 -0.67 -1.55 11.96
C ILE A 108 -0.34 -2.56 10.88
N CYS A 109 0.27 -2.08 9.81
CA CYS A 109 0.63 -2.84 8.64
C CYS A 109 2.15 -3.07 8.68
N PRO A 110 2.62 -4.26 9.08
CA PRO A 110 4.05 -4.48 9.33
C PRO A 110 4.89 -4.56 8.05
N ILE A 111 4.29 -4.77 6.86
CA ILE A 111 5.05 -4.86 5.60
C ILE A 111 5.40 -3.45 5.10
N ASN A 112 4.45 -2.53 5.16
CA ASN A 112 4.65 -1.15 4.69
C ASN A 112 4.82 -0.13 5.82
N GLU A 113 4.93 -0.59 7.06
CA GLU A 113 5.11 0.20 8.30
C GLU A 113 3.99 1.22 8.60
N TRP A 114 2.88 1.16 7.86
CA TRP A 114 1.75 2.05 8.06
C TRP A 114 1.08 1.83 9.41
N ASN A 115 0.82 2.92 10.13
CA ASN A 115 0.12 2.90 11.40
C ASN A 115 -1.03 3.93 11.43
N SER A 116 -2.27 3.43 11.43
CA SER A 116 -3.49 4.22 11.68
C SER A 116 -4.20 3.80 12.96
N SER A 117 -3.55 3.00 13.82
CA SER A 117 -4.18 2.43 15.02
C SER A 117 -4.62 3.51 16.03
N PHE A 118 -3.93 4.64 16.07
CA PHE A 118 -4.24 5.79 16.92
C PHE A 118 -5.62 6.40 16.64
N LEU A 119 -6.19 6.18 15.44
CA LEU A 119 -7.53 6.66 15.10
C LEU A 119 -8.62 6.05 16.00
N LYS A 120 -8.37 4.89 16.63
CA LYS A 120 -9.27 4.31 17.65
C LYS A 120 -9.44 5.22 18.85
N ASP A 121 -8.34 5.81 19.31
CA ASP A 121 -8.30 6.63 20.51
C ASP A 121 -8.81 8.04 20.20
N ASN A 122 -8.51 8.55 19.01
CA ASN A 122 -8.96 9.87 18.54
C ASN A 122 -10.41 9.88 18.04
N GLY A 123 -11.03 8.73 17.75
CA GLY A 123 -12.41 8.65 17.27
C GLY A 123 -13.47 9.21 18.24
N ASN A 124 -13.11 9.44 19.51
CA ASN A 124 -13.94 10.04 20.54
C ASN A 124 -13.53 11.48 20.91
N VAL A 125 -12.47 12.01 20.31
CA VAL A 125 -11.94 13.34 20.59
C VAL A 125 -12.37 14.29 19.48
N ASP A 126 -12.62 15.55 19.82
CA ASP A 126 -13.01 16.58 18.84
C ASP A 126 -11.93 16.67 17.76
N ALA A 127 -12.31 16.33 16.51
CA ALA A 127 -11.38 16.22 15.40
C ALA A 127 -10.71 17.56 15.07
N GLU A 128 -11.34 18.69 15.45
CA GLU A 128 -10.75 20.02 15.30
C GLU A 128 -9.55 20.26 16.23
N LEU A 129 -9.42 19.52 17.33
CA LEU A 129 -8.24 19.61 18.20
C LEU A 129 -6.97 19.04 17.55
N TYR A 130 -7.14 18.28 16.47
CA TYR A 130 -6.04 17.70 15.69
C TYR A 130 -5.93 18.32 14.30
N ALA A 131 -6.56 19.47 14.08
CA ALA A 131 -6.36 20.25 12.87
C ALA A 131 -4.97 20.89 12.90
N TRP A 132 -4.14 20.58 11.91
CA TRP A 132 -2.85 21.24 11.71
C TRP A 132 -3.04 22.38 10.72
N ASP A 133 -2.39 23.50 10.99
CA ASP A 133 -2.33 24.62 10.06
C ASP A 133 -1.42 24.27 8.87
N ALA A 134 -2.04 24.01 7.72
CA ALA A 134 -1.36 23.55 6.51
C ALA A 134 -0.27 24.55 6.08
N ASP A 135 -0.56 25.85 6.16
CA ASP A 135 0.41 26.88 5.75
C ASP A 135 1.61 26.94 6.69
N SER A 136 1.41 26.67 7.98
CA SER A 136 2.51 26.60 8.95
C SER A 136 3.39 25.37 8.68
N ILE A 137 2.80 24.19 8.54
CA ILE A 137 3.58 22.95 8.40
C ILE A 137 4.34 22.88 7.08
N PHE A 138 3.80 23.48 6.01
CA PHE A 138 4.46 23.55 4.70
C PHE A 138 5.25 24.85 4.49
N GLY A 139 5.49 25.65 5.54
CA GLY A 139 6.35 26.83 5.49
C GLY A 139 5.83 27.98 4.62
N ARG A 140 4.54 28.00 4.33
CA ARG A 140 3.87 29.06 3.54
C ARG A 140 3.50 30.26 4.40
N ARG A 141 3.50 30.12 5.73
CA ARG A 141 3.29 31.20 6.70
C ARG A 141 4.60 31.67 7.35
N TRP A 142 4.73 32.98 7.52
CA TRP A 142 5.86 33.60 8.23
C TRP A 142 5.73 33.42 9.75
N ALA A 143 6.86 33.36 10.46
CA ALA A 143 6.88 33.09 11.90
C ALA A 143 6.22 34.19 12.77
N ASP A 144 6.01 35.39 12.21
CA ASP A 144 5.39 36.55 12.85
C ASP A 144 3.95 36.82 12.36
N ASP A 145 3.39 35.92 11.53
CA ASP A 145 2.00 36.02 11.08
C ASP A 145 1.06 35.37 12.10
N ASP A 146 0.46 36.21 12.94
CA ASP A 146 -0.53 35.84 13.96
C ASP A 146 -1.98 35.71 13.40
N SER A 147 -2.17 35.73 12.07
CA SER A 147 -3.51 35.56 11.49
C SER A 147 -4.06 34.14 11.75
N PRO A 148 -5.38 34.00 11.95
CA PRO A 148 -5.99 32.69 12.13
C PRO A 148 -5.74 31.77 10.92
N PRO A 149 -5.47 30.47 11.13
CA PRO A 149 -5.32 29.52 10.03
C PRO A 149 -6.55 29.46 9.13
N VAL A 150 -6.32 29.37 7.82
CA VAL A 150 -7.38 29.23 6.80
C VAL A 150 -7.32 27.90 6.07
N ASN A 151 -6.16 27.23 6.09
CA ASN A 151 -5.91 25.95 5.43
C ASN A 151 -5.54 24.92 6.49
N PHE A 152 -6.16 23.73 6.43
CA PHE A 152 -6.02 22.72 7.46
C PHE A 152 -5.62 21.36 6.90
N CYS A 153 -4.88 20.59 7.70
CA CYS A 153 -4.59 19.19 7.44
C CYS A 153 -4.87 18.32 8.66
N TYR A 154 -5.16 17.05 8.45
CA TYR A 154 -5.45 16.08 9.51
C TYR A 154 -4.57 14.84 9.37
N CYS A 155 -3.89 14.45 10.44
CA CYS A 155 -3.11 13.21 10.43
C CYS A 155 -4.04 11.99 10.39
N ILE A 156 -3.90 11.16 9.36
CA ILE A 156 -4.69 9.94 9.17
C ILE A 156 -3.85 8.65 9.27
N GLY A 157 -2.53 8.80 9.34
CA GLY A 157 -1.60 7.69 9.43
C GLY A 157 -0.19 8.15 9.78
N GLN A 158 0.61 7.23 10.29
CA GLN A 158 2.00 7.43 10.68
C GLN A 158 2.87 6.38 10.02
N LEU A 159 4.12 6.77 9.78
CA LEU A 159 5.27 5.94 9.45
C LEU A 159 6.38 6.28 10.44
N ASN A 160 7.42 5.45 10.52
CA ASN A 160 8.49 5.54 11.52
C ASN A 160 8.95 6.98 11.86
N ASP A 161 9.20 7.82 10.86
CA ASP A 161 9.69 9.20 11.03
C ASP A 161 8.75 10.28 10.44
N ALA A 162 7.57 9.92 9.95
CA ALA A 162 6.72 10.83 9.18
C ALA A 162 5.22 10.57 9.37
N MET A 163 4.40 11.52 8.92
CA MET A 163 2.94 11.48 9.01
C MET A 163 2.30 11.59 7.62
N ALA A 164 1.17 10.91 7.47
CA ALA A 164 0.28 11.06 6.33
C ALA A 164 -0.81 12.08 6.68
N MET A 165 -0.72 13.25 6.05
CA MET A 165 -1.55 14.41 6.33
C MET A 165 -2.61 14.55 5.24
N LEU A 166 -3.88 14.41 5.61
CA LEU A 166 -5.02 14.66 4.75
C LEU A 166 -5.25 16.16 4.60
N ASP A 167 -5.14 16.68 3.38
CA ASP A 167 -5.51 18.05 3.05
C ASP A 167 -7.04 18.24 3.12
N ALA A 168 -7.47 19.28 3.83
CA ALA A 168 -8.87 19.51 4.12
C ALA A 168 -9.69 20.01 2.91
N GLU A 169 -9.03 20.68 1.96
CA GLU A 169 -9.69 21.36 0.84
C GLU A 169 -9.85 20.42 -0.36
N ASN A 170 -8.77 19.73 -0.73
CA ASN A 170 -8.71 18.91 -1.94
C ASN A 170 -8.69 17.39 -1.66
N GLY A 171 -8.45 16.99 -0.41
CA GLY A 171 -8.48 15.58 0.00
C GLY A 171 -7.23 14.76 -0.36
N MET A 172 -6.19 15.39 -0.89
CA MET A 172 -4.89 14.74 -1.16
C MET A 172 -4.20 14.35 0.14
N ILE A 173 -3.31 13.36 0.05
CA ILE A 173 -2.52 12.91 1.19
C ILE A 173 -1.07 13.31 1.00
N LEU A 174 -0.56 14.05 1.98
CA LEU A 174 0.77 14.63 1.99
C LEU A 174 1.67 13.85 2.95
N HIS A 175 2.93 13.65 2.57
CA HIS A 175 3.96 13.06 3.41
C HIS A 175 4.70 14.15 4.15
N PHE A 176 4.54 14.17 5.48
CA PHE A 176 5.06 15.23 6.33
C PHE A 176 6.11 14.71 7.31
N ASP A 177 7.31 15.27 7.27
CA ASP A 177 8.38 15.00 8.23
C ASP A 177 8.23 15.88 9.48
N GLN A 178 7.93 15.26 10.62
CA GLN A 178 7.77 15.98 11.88
C GLN A 178 9.09 16.58 12.40
N GLY A 179 10.24 16.05 11.98
CA GLY A 179 11.56 16.58 12.32
C GLY A 179 12.02 17.71 11.39
N GLY A 180 11.32 17.92 10.27
CA GLY A 180 11.59 18.97 9.30
C GLY A 180 10.99 20.33 9.67
N TYR A 181 11.39 21.38 8.95
CA TYR A 181 10.76 22.69 9.03
C TYR A 181 10.54 23.29 7.64
N GLY A 182 9.35 23.86 7.40
CA GLY A 182 8.98 24.48 6.12
C GLY A 182 9.08 23.50 4.94
N GLU A 183 9.72 23.92 3.84
CA GLU A 183 9.89 23.09 2.64
C GLU A 183 10.62 21.76 2.90
N SER A 184 11.45 21.68 3.95
CA SER A 184 12.12 20.42 4.32
C SER A 184 11.20 19.41 5.02
N ALA A 185 10.04 19.87 5.50
CA ALA A 185 9.03 19.03 6.12
C ALA A 185 8.05 18.42 5.09
N ASP A 186 7.92 19.05 3.92
CA ASP A 186 7.13 18.54 2.80
C ASP A 186 7.93 17.49 2.02
N ARG A 187 7.55 16.21 2.16
CA ARG A 187 8.15 15.09 1.41
C ARG A 187 7.32 14.69 0.19
N GLY A 188 6.35 15.53 -0.21
CA GLY A 188 5.52 15.34 -1.40
C GLY A 188 4.19 14.65 -1.15
N ILE A 189 3.45 14.42 -2.24
CA ILE A 189 2.12 13.80 -2.25
C ILE A 189 2.28 12.28 -2.35
N ILE A 190 1.46 11.53 -1.61
CA ILE A 190 1.50 10.06 -1.59
C ILE A 190 0.26 9.40 -2.17
N ALA A 191 -0.86 10.13 -2.23
CA ALA A 191 -2.06 9.71 -2.90
C ALA A 191 -2.97 10.91 -3.16
N ASP A 192 -3.75 10.84 -4.24
CA ASP A 192 -4.75 11.86 -4.57
C ASP A 192 -5.94 11.86 -3.60
N SER A 193 -6.15 10.76 -2.88
CA SER A 193 -7.30 10.62 -1.99
C SER A 193 -7.12 9.53 -0.94
N VAL A 194 -7.88 9.62 0.16
CA VAL A 194 -7.95 8.57 1.20
C VAL A 194 -8.28 7.18 0.60
N PRO A 195 -9.32 7.02 -0.25
CA PRO A 195 -9.61 5.73 -0.85
C PRO A 195 -8.45 5.19 -1.71
N SER A 196 -7.80 6.06 -2.50
CA SER A 196 -6.64 5.65 -3.31
C SER A 196 -5.50 5.13 -2.44
N LEU A 197 -5.12 5.86 -1.40
CA LEU A 197 -4.07 5.46 -0.47
C LEU A 197 -4.34 4.07 0.13
N LEU A 198 -5.57 3.84 0.60
CA LEU A 198 -5.95 2.57 1.22
C LEU A 198 -5.93 1.41 0.22
N VAL A 199 -6.31 1.64 -1.04
CA VAL A 199 -6.20 0.64 -2.10
C VAL A 199 -4.74 0.30 -2.35
N LEU A 200 -3.89 1.30 -2.52
CA LEU A 200 -2.46 1.14 -2.78
C LEU A 200 -1.77 0.37 -1.64
N LEU A 201 -1.96 0.79 -0.38
CA LEU A 201 -1.40 0.11 0.79
C LEU A 201 -1.87 -1.34 0.92
N GLY A 202 -3.18 -1.59 0.76
CA GLY A 202 -3.74 -2.94 0.85
C GLY A 202 -3.24 -3.85 -0.29
N THR A 203 -2.99 -3.27 -1.45
CA THR A 203 -2.42 -3.97 -2.62
C THR A 203 -0.98 -4.40 -2.36
N VAL A 204 -0.16 -3.52 -1.76
CA VAL A 204 1.20 -3.85 -1.33
C VAL A 204 1.19 -4.98 -0.31
N GLU A 205 0.37 -4.89 0.75
CA GLU A 205 0.26 -5.93 1.78
C GLU A 205 -0.07 -7.31 1.20
N VAL A 206 -1.10 -7.39 0.34
CA VAL A 206 -1.51 -8.65 -0.29
C VAL A 206 -0.42 -9.18 -1.24
N THR A 207 0.19 -8.31 -2.03
CA THR A 207 1.23 -8.68 -2.99
C THR A 207 2.43 -9.29 -2.27
N VAL A 208 2.97 -8.58 -1.28
CA VAL A 208 4.15 -9.03 -0.53
C VAL A 208 3.85 -10.29 0.28
N ALA A 209 2.64 -10.40 0.84
CA ALA A 209 2.21 -11.63 1.49
C ALA A 209 2.20 -12.84 0.54
N ARG A 210 1.72 -12.67 -0.70
CA ARG A 210 1.74 -13.72 -1.76
C ARG A 210 3.15 -14.03 -2.26
N MET A 211 4.04 -13.05 -2.28
CA MET A 211 5.45 -13.31 -2.55
C MET A 211 6.06 -14.23 -1.48
N GLY A 212 5.65 -14.02 -0.23
CA GLY A 212 6.09 -14.75 0.94
C GLY A 212 7.40 -14.22 1.50
N LYS A 213 7.67 -14.50 2.77
CA LYS A 213 8.94 -14.12 3.43
C LYS A 213 10.12 -14.86 2.85
N MET A 214 11.23 -14.16 2.68
CA MET A 214 12.48 -14.77 2.27
C MET A 214 13.00 -15.72 3.37
N SER A 215 13.34 -16.94 3.00
CA SER A 215 13.90 -17.91 3.95
C SER A 215 15.40 -17.62 4.14
N SER A 216 15.81 -17.35 5.39
CA SER A 216 17.22 -17.15 5.77
C SER A 216 18.13 -18.35 5.47
N ASN A 217 17.56 -19.53 5.20
CA ASN A 217 18.29 -20.77 4.96
C ASN A 217 18.51 -21.08 3.46
N LEU A 218 18.24 -20.13 2.55
CA LEU A 218 18.54 -20.30 1.12
C LEU A 218 20.06 -20.26 0.88
N ASN A 219 20.55 -21.07 -0.06
CA ASN A 219 21.92 -20.92 -0.56
C ASN A 219 22.01 -19.69 -1.50
N CYS A 220 23.22 -19.19 -1.78
CA CYS A 220 23.43 -17.96 -2.55
C CYS A 220 22.73 -17.97 -3.93
N VAL A 221 22.83 -19.06 -4.69
CA VAL A 221 22.22 -19.15 -6.03
C VAL A 221 20.70 -19.13 -5.97
N ALA A 222 20.11 -19.79 -4.98
CA ALA A 222 18.66 -19.77 -4.76
C ALA A 222 18.18 -18.43 -4.19
N PHE A 223 19.03 -17.76 -3.41
CA PHE A 223 18.80 -16.42 -2.88
C PHE A 223 18.73 -15.39 -4.00
N ASP A 224 19.76 -15.30 -4.85
CA ASP A 224 19.84 -14.34 -5.96
C ASP A 224 18.64 -14.49 -6.89
N LYS A 225 18.33 -15.74 -7.24
CA LYS A 225 17.19 -16.04 -8.11
C LYS A 225 15.84 -15.64 -7.49
N TYR A 226 15.66 -15.88 -6.19
CA TYR A 226 14.44 -15.47 -5.51
C TYR A 226 14.35 -13.95 -5.43
N ASN A 227 15.46 -13.27 -5.18
CA ASN A 227 15.54 -11.82 -5.18
C ASN A 227 15.18 -11.23 -6.56
N ASP A 228 15.70 -11.77 -7.65
CA ASP A 228 15.35 -11.34 -9.02
C ASP A 228 13.84 -11.46 -9.29
N MET A 229 13.21 -12.56 -8.84
CA MET A 229 11.76 -12.73 -8.96
C MET A 229 11.00 -11.70 -8.12
N ARG A 230 11.47 -11.37 -6.93
CA ARG A 230 10.85 -10.36 -6.07
C ARG A 230 10.94 -8.98 -6.70
N LEU A 231 12.12 -8.58 -7.15
CA LEU A 231 12.35 -7.29 -7.81
C LEU A 231 11.48 -7.14 -9.06
N PHE A 232 11.34 -8.20 -9.86
CA PHE A 232 10.43 -8.20 -11.01
C PHE A 232 8.97 -7.94 -10.60
N VAL A 233 8.49 -8.64 -9.56
CA VAL A 233 7.10 -8.48 -9.08
C VAL A 233 6.86 -7.10 -8.49
N LEU A 234 7.80 -6.57 -7.70
CA LEU A 234 7.71 -5.24 -7.13
C LEU A 234 7.74 -4.16 -8.23
N ALA A 235 8.61 -4.28 -9.23
CA ALA A 235 8.62 -3.37 -10.37
C ALA A 235 7.27 -3.34 -11.11
N ALA A 236 6.69 -4.52 -11.37
CA ALA A 236 5.37 -4.61 -12.01
C ALA A 236 4.24 -4.06 -11.12
N LEU A 237 4.30 -4.30 -9.81
CA LEU A 237 3.34 -3.72 -8.87
C LEU A 237 3.42 -2.18 -8.90
N ARG A 238 4.64 -1.62 -8.91
CA ARG A 238 4.85 -0.16 -8.92
C ARG A 238 4.25 0.48 -10.17
N GLU A 239 4.46 -0.12 -11.34
CA GLU A 239 3.88 0.33 -12.61
C GLU A 239 2.34 0.38 -12.51
N ILE A 240 1.71 -0.69 -12.02
CA ILE A 240 0.26 -0.77 -11.84
C ILE A 240 -0.27 0.25 -10.83
N MET A 241 0.45 0.44 -9.72
CA MET A 241 0.09 1.44 -8.72
C MET A 241 0.16 2.85 -9.30
N SER A 242 1.20 3.16 -10.07
CA SER A 242 1.39 4.46 -10.73
C SER A 242 0.34 4.72 -11.81
N GLU A 243 -0.12 3.69 -12.54
CA GLU A 243 -1.26 3.82 -13.46
C GLU A 243 -2.58 4.10 -12.73
N TYR A 244 -2.71 3.62 -11.49
CA TYR A 244 -3.91 3.81 -10.69
C TYR A 244 -3.96 5.18 -10.01
N ASP A 245 -2.83 5.63 -9.47
CA ASP A 245 -2.61 6.93 -8.81
C ASP A 245 -1.15 7.32 -9.07
N ASP A 246 -0.94 8.41 -9.81
CA ASP A 246 0.39 8.82 -10.26
C ASP A 246 1.30 9.26 -9.11
N CYS A 247 0.75 9.58 -7.93
CA CYS A 247 1.52 9.81 -6.71
C CYS A 247 2.35 8.57 -6.29
N ALA A 248 2.00 7.38 -6.79
CA ALA A 248 2.76 6.15 -6.61
C ALA A 248 3.88 5.94 -7.64
N GLU A 249 4.23 6.93 -8.46
CA GLU A 249 5.34 6.83 -9.42
C GLU A 249 6.72 6.72 -8.76
N GLU A 250 7.71 6.26 -9.53
CA GLU A 250 9.11 6.24 -9.12
C GLU A 250 9.60 7.67 -8.82
N GLY A 251 10.14 7.88 -7.61
CA GLY A 251 10.57 9.20 -7.14
C GLY A 251 9.79 9.72 -5.94
N SER A 252 8.60 9.18 -5.67
CA SER A 252 7.91 9.41 -4.41
C SER A 252 8.72 8.83 -3.24
N VAL A 253 9.16 9.69 -2.32
CA VAL A 253 9.97 9.31 -1.16
C VAL A 253 9.27 8.24 -0.31
N PHE A 254 7.97 8.43 -0.10
CA PHE A 254 7.13 7.52 0.67
C PHE A 254 7.08 6.13 0.04
N TRP A 255 6.68 6.05 -1.23
CA TRP A 255 6.56 4.76 -1.89
C TRP A 255 7.92 4.13 -2.13
N ASN A 256 8.98 4.88 -2.39
CA ASN A 256 10.34 4.34 -2.48
C ASN A 256 10.74 3.64 -1.18
N ALA A 257 10.52 4.27 -0.03
CA ALA A 257 10.81 3.67 1.27
C ALA A 257 10.02 2.36 1.50
N ILE A 258 8.73 2.33 1.18
CA ILE A 258 7.91 1.11 1.27
C ILE A 258 8.48 -0.01 0.39
N PHE A 259 8.81 0.31 -0.87
CA PHE A 259 9.30 -0.69 -1.81
C PHE A 259 10.69 -1.21 -1.42
N ASP A 260 11.56 -0.36 -0.88
CA ASP A 260 12.86 -0.76 -0.33
C ASP A 260 12.68 -1.74 0.85
N THR A 261 11.80 -1.42 1.81
CA THR A 261 11.46 -2.33 2.92
C THR A 261 10.87 -3.67 2.41
N CYS A 262 10.04 -3.62 1.37
CA CYS A 262 9.46 -4.82 0.77
C CYS A 262 10.50 -5.75 0.12
N VAL A 263 11.65 -5.23 -0.33
CA VAL A 263 12.75 -6.08 -0.81
C VAL A 263 13.34 -6.91 0.33
N GLU A 264 13.40 -6.34 1.54
CA GLU A 264 14.01 -6.96 2.72
C GLU A 264 13.09 -7.97 3.46
N TYR A 265 11.77 -7.96 3.18
CA TYR A 265 10.75 -8.77 3.86
C TYR A 265 10.65 -10.24 3.42
#